data_AF-A0AA88KR05-F1
#
_entry.id   AF-A0AA88KR05-F1
#
_cell.length_a   1.000
_cell.length_b   1.000
_cell.length_c   1.000
_cell.angle_alpha   90.00
_cell.angle_beta   90.00
_cell.angle_gamma   90.00
#
_symmetry.space_group_name_H-M   'P 1'
#
loop_
_entity.id
_entity.type
_entity.pdbx_description
1 polymer ?
#
loop_
_entity_poly.entity_id
_entity_poly.type
_entity_poly.pdbx_seq_one_letter_code
_entity_poly.pdbx_strand_id
1 'polypeptide(L)'
;MRQPCSLDFLHGTMTSKETISQVKEAFSGSDETQVEMLVYRKDGNECFLASYEISKIIVKAGKPHNIGKTVILPAVSAIISSVVKQNAIEITNSIPLSNSSVSRRIDEMVEDVEKQLIAHLQVKQFALQLDESTLRDNEAPFISIC
;
A
#
# COMPACT_ATOMS: atom_id res chain seq x y z
N MET A 1 -27.50 -18.08 22.57
CA MET A 1 -26.49 -17.06 22.94
C MET A 1 -25.18 -17.44 22.27
N ARG A 2 -24.70 -16.67 21.29
CA ARG A 2 -23.38 -16.91 20.68
C ARG A 2 -22.33 -16.40 21.67
N GLN A 3 -21.37 -17.27 22.01
CA GLN A 3 -20.25 -16.91 22.87
C GLN A 3 -19.37 -15.88 22.14
N PRO A 4 -18.94 -14.78 22.78
CA PRO A 4 -18.07 -13.82 22.13
C PRO A 4 -16.71 -14.49 21.92
N CYS A 5 -16.33 -14.69 20.67
CA CYS A 5 -14.98 -15.13 20.32
C CYS A 5 -14.01 -14.04 20.78
N SER A 6 -13.16 -14.30 21.78
CA SER A 6 -12.07 -13.39 22.09
C SER A 6 -11.03 -13.52 20.99
N LEU A 7 -11.02 -12.55 20.07
CA LEU A 7 -9.98 -12.44 19.07
C LEU A 7 -8.81 -11.67 19.71
N ASP A 8 -7.78 -12.39 20.14
CA ASP A 8 -6.54 -11.78 20.60
C ASP A 8 -5.79 -11.23 19.39
N PHE A 9 -6.00 -9.95 19.10
CA PHE A 9 -5.24 -9.25 18.08
C PHE A 9 -3.76 -9.21 18.47
N LEU A 10 -2.94 -9.97 17.75
CA LEU A 10 -1.49 -9.84 17.81
C LEU A 10 -1.11 -8.46 17.26
N HIS A 11 -0.69 -7.55 18.13
CA HIS A 11 -0.24 -6.20 17.75
C HIS A 11 1.29 -6.06 17.88
N GLY A 12 1.89 -5.30 16.98
CA GLY A 12 3.34 -5.05 16.97
C GLY A 12 3.77 -4.08 18.06
N THR A 13 5.08 -3.98 18.32
CA THR A 13 5.66 -3.04 19.30
C THR A 13 5.47 -1.57 18.92
N MET A 14 5.17 -1.28 17.66
CA MET A 14 4.90 0.06 17.14
C MET A 14 3.42 0.44 17.15
N THR A 15 2.52 -0.48 17.50
CA THR A 15 1.08 -0.17 17.59
C THR A 15 0.79 0.55 18.90
N SER A 16 0.31 1.80 18.82
CA SER A 16 -0.01 2.58 20.01
C SER A 16 -1.20 1.94 20.76
N LYS A 17 -1.20 2.12 22.09
CA LYS A 17 -2.31 1.65 22.94
C LYS A 17 -3.64 2.31 22.57
N GLU A 18 -3.59 3.53 22.06
CA GLU A 18 -4.78 4.26 21.61
C GLU A 18 -5.36 3.62 20.35
N THR A 19 -4.52 3.28 19.36
CA THR A 19 -4.97 2.59 18.14
C THR A 19 -5.57 1.22 18.46
N ILE A 20 -4.94 0.45 19.37
CA ILE A 20 -5.48 -0.84 19.81
C ILE A 20 -6.87 -0.66 20.46
N SER A 21 -7.04 0.38 21.26
CA SER A 21 -8.31 0.67 21.95
C SER A 21 -9.40 1.10 20.97
N GLN A 22 -9.08 1.97 20.01
CA GLN A 22 -10.00 2.39 18.94
C GLN A 22 -10.48 1.21 18.09
N VAL A 23 -9.55 0.31 17.71
CA VAL A 23 -9.89 -0.90 16.96
C VAL A 23 -10.81 -1.81 17.79
N LYS A 24 -10.50 -2.01 19.08
CA LYS A 24 -11.34 -2.81 19.98
C LYS A 24 -12.75 -2.21 20.17
N GLU A 25 -12.87 -0.89 20.29
CA GLU A 25 -14.16 -0.20 20.35
C GLU A 25 -14.92 -0.32 19.04
N ALA A 26 -14.27 -0.13 17.89
CA ALA A 26 -14.88 -0.28 16.58
C ALA A 26 -15.46 -1.69 16.35
N PHE A 27 -14.81 -2.74 16.88
CA PHE A 27 -15.33 -4.11 16.83
C PHE A 27 -16.41 -4.42 17.86
N SER A 28 -16.51 -3.62 18.94
CA SER A 28 -17.51 -3.81 20.01
C SER A 28 -18.79 -2.99 19.79
N GLY A 29 -18.71 -1.95 18.96
CA GLY A 29 -19.84 -1.11 18.56
C GLY A 29 -20.73 -1.75 17.49
N SER A 30 -21.97 -1.26 17.38
CA SER A 30 -22.94 -1.67 16.35
C SER A 30 -22.85 -0.85 15.06
N ASP A 31 -22.02 0.19 15.04
CA ASP A 31 -21.94 1.16 13.94
C ASP A 31 -20.76 0.84 13.01
N GLU A 32 -20.97 0.96 11.70
CA GLU A 32 -19.91 0.80 10.69
C GLU A 32 -18.82 1.86 10.91
N THR A 33 -17.62 1.40 11.25
CA THR A 33 -16.45 2.28 11.48
C THR A 33 -15.36 1.94 10.49
N GLN A 34 -14.89 2.93 9.73
CA GLN A 34 -13.78 2.75 8.80
C GLN A 34 -12.46 2.79 9.59
N VAL A 35 -11.70 1.70 9.54
CA VAL A 35 -10.40 1.60 10.20
C VAL A 35 -9.33 1.35 9.14
N GLU A 36 -8.38 2.27 9.02
CA GLU A 36 -7.20 2.06 8.16
C GLU A 36 -6.21 1.18 8.91
N MET A 37 -6.09 -0.09 8.49
CA MET A 37 -5.24 -1.08 9.17
C MET A 37 -3.99 -1.36 8.35
N LEU A 38 -2.83 -0.99 8.88
CA LEU A 38 -1.53 -1.37 8.34
C LEU A 38 -1.18 -2.77 8.86
N VAL A 39 -1.26 -3.78 8.00
CA VAL A 39 -0.93 -5.18 8.35
C VAL A 39 0.57 -5.40 8.16
N TYR A 40 1.27 -5.74 9.25
CA TYR A 40 2.71 -5.99 9.22
C TYR A 40 3.03 -7.48 9.29
N ARG A 41 4.01 -7.91 8.48
CA ARG A 41 4.68 -9.20 8.67
C ARG A 41 5.62 -9.08 9.89
N LYS A 42 5.53 -10.02 10.84
CA LYS A 42 6.29 -10.06 12.11
C LYS A 42 7.82 -10.00 11.93
N ASP A 43 8.31 -10.19 10.72
CA ASP A 43 9.72 -10.17 10.35
C ASP A 43 10.37 -8.77 10.44
N GLY A 44 9.59 -7.71 10.66
CA GLY A 44 10.12 -6.42 11.18
C GLY A 44 11.14 -5.69 10.30
N ASN A 45 11.16 -5.93 8.98
CA ASN A 45 12.12 -5.25 8.11
C ASN A 45 11.57 -3.88 7.65
N GLU A 46 11.91 -2.83 8.39
CA GLU A 46 11.56 -1.42 8.08
C GLU A 46 11.93 -1.03 6.64
N CYS A 47 12.99 -1.63 6.07
CA CYS A 47 13.38 -1.41 4.68
C CYS A 47 12.36 -1.95 3.68
N PHE A 48 11.64 -3.01 4.03
CA PHE A 48 10.57 -3.55 3.19
C PHE A 48 9.37 -2.62 3.18
N LEU A 49 8.99 -2.06 4.34
CA LEU A 49 7.93 -1.07 4.45
C LEU A 49 8.27 0.19 3.66
N ALA A 50 9.47 0.72 3.84
CA ALA A 50 9.97 1.87 3.07
C ALA A 50 9.85 1.61 1.56
N SER A 51 10.08 0.37 1.12
CA SER A 51 9.93 0.02 -0.28
C SER A 51 8.49 0.08 -0.80
N TYR A 52 7.45 -0.27 -0.01
CA TYR A 52 6.06 -0.08 -0.44
C TYR A 52 5.69 1.39 -0.50
N GLU A 53 6.06 2.17 0.52
CA GLU A 53 5.78 3.60 0.55
C GLU A 53 6.41 4.33 -0.63
N ILE A 54 7.66 4.00 -0.96
CA ILE A 54 8.34 4.56 -2.12
C ILE A 54 7.66 4.10 -3.43
N SER A 55 7.31 2.83 -3.57
CA SER A 55 6.56 2.34 -4.75
C SER A 55 5.22 3.08 -4.92
N LYS A 56 4.49 3.32 -3.83
CA LYS A 56 3.24 4.08 -3.80
C LYS A 56 3.45 5.53 -4.25
N ILE A 57 4.54 6.17 -3.85
CA ILE A 57 4.91 7.52 -4.31
C ILE A 57 5.21 7.52 -5.82
N ILE A 58 5.96 6.53 -6.30
CA ILE A 58 6.32 6.40 -7.73
C ILE A 58 5.06 6.31 -8.61
N VAL A 59 4.12 5.43 -8.26
CA VAL A 59 2.90 5.24 -9.05
C VAL A 59 1.98 6.46 -8.97
N LYS A 60 1.82 7.07 -7.79
CA LYS A 60 1.03 8.31 -7.63
C LYS A 60 1.58 9.47 -8.43
N ALA A 61 2.91 9.53 -8.61
CA ALA A 61 3.58 10.55 -9.41
C ALA A 61 3.63 10.20 -10.92
N GLY A 62 3.09 9.05 -11.34
CA GLY A 62 3.13 8.58 -12.73
C GLY A 62 4.56 8.39 -13.25
N LYS A 63 5.51 8.00 -12.38
CA LYS A 63 6.93 7.86 -12.73
C LYS A 63 7.28 6.41 -13.09
N PRO A 64 8.30 6.20 -13.96
CA PRO A 64 8.75 4.86 -14.30
C PRO A 64 9.34 4.15 -13.07
N HIS A 65 9.14 2.84 -12.99
CA HIS A 65 9.59 1.99 -11.88
C HIS A 65 11.12 2.02 -11.66
N ASN A 66 11.90 2.34 -12.69
CA ASN A 66 13.36 2.42 -12.60
C ASN A 66 13.85 3.55 -11.67
N ILE A 67 13.01 4.55 -11.37
CA ILE A 67 13.37 5.74 -10.60
C ILE A 67 13.79 5.39 -9.17
N GLY A 68 13.24 4.30 -8.62
CA GLY A 68 13.62 3.78 -7.31
C GLY A 68 15.11 3.49 -7.23
N LYS A 69 15.67 2.80 -8.23
CA LYS A 69 17.09 2.46 -8.27
C LYS A 69 17.99 3.59 -8.76
N THR A 70 17.54 4.35 -9.76
CA THR A 70 18.39 5.34 -10.45
C THR A 70 18.47 6.69 -9.75
N VAL A 71 17.44 7.07 -8.99
CA VAL A 71 17.36 8.40 -8.35
C VAL A 71 17.17 8.28 -6.85
N ILE A 72 16.22 7.48 -6.39
CA ILE A 72 15.83 7.44 -4.98
C ILE A 72 16.93 6.82 -4.11
N LEU A 73 17.48 5.66 -4.49
CA LEU A 73 18.58 5.04 -3.76
C LEU A 73 19.84 5.94 -3.66
N PRO A 74 20.33 6.57 -4.75
CA PRO A 74 21.41 7.56 -4.65
C PRO A 74 21.08 8.76 -3.76
N ALA A 75 19.86 9.29 -3.81
CA ALA A 75 19.43 10.41 -2.98
C ALA A 75 19.44 10.05 -1.49
N VAL A 76 18.89 8.87 -1.14
CA VAL A 76 18.91 8.34 0.23
C VAL A 76 20.37 8.13 0.69
N SER A 77 21.23 7.59 -0.17
CA SER A 77 22.65 7.42 0.13
C SER A 77 23.35 8.75 0.46
N ALA A 78 23.09 9.78 -0.33
CA ALA A 78 23.65 11.11 -0.13
C ALA A 78 23.19 11.74 1.19
N ILE A 79 21.90 11.61 1.53
CA ILE A 79 21.33 12.12 2.78
C ILE A 79 21.95 11.42 3.99
N ILE A 80 22.03 10.08 3.98
CA ILE A 80 22.60 9.32 5.09
C ILE A 80 24.08 9.67 5.27
N SER A 81 24.83 9.76 4.18
CA SER A 81 26.27 10.06 4.24
C SER A 81 26.57 11.48 4.70
N SER A 82 25.75 12.47 4.31
CA SER A 82 25.99 13.89 4.61
C SER A 82 25.35 14.38 5.91
N VAL A 83 24.07 14.05 6.13
CA VAL A 83 23.27 14.54 7.26
C VAL A 83 23.43 13.63 8.46
N VAL A 84 23.27 12.32 8.26
CA VAL A 84 23.31 11.32 9.34
C VAL A 84 24.75 10.94 9.69
N LYS A 85 25.69 11.12 8.74
CA LYS A 85 27.12 10.76 8.85
C LYS A 85 27.33 9.28 9.19
N GLN A 86 26.48 8.41 8.65
CA GLN A 86 26.53 6.96 8.84
C GLN A 86 26.85 6.24 7.53
N ASN A 87 27.20 4.95 7.64
CA ASN A 87 27.40 4.10 6.47
C ASN A 87 26.06 3.83 5.77
N ALA A 88 25.87 4.46 4.61
CA ALA A 88 24.65 4.33 3.83
C ALA A 88 24.51 3.00 3.08
N ILE A 89 25.59 2.22 2.94
CA ILE A 89 25.64 1.03 2.08
C ILE A 89 24.73 -0.08 2.65
N GLU A 90 24.75 -0.29 3.97
CA GLU A 90 23.93 -1.32 4.62
C GLU A 90 22.44 -1.02 4.46
N ILE A 91 22.04 0.23 4.66
CA ILE A 91 20.64 0.66 4.58
C ILE A 91 20.16 0.64 3.12
N THR A 92 20.91 1.22 2.19
CA THR A 92 20.50 1.30 0.78
C THR A 92 20.42 -0.06 0.09
N ASN A 93 21.27 -1.02 0.45
CA ASN A 93 21.18 -2.39 -0.04
C ASN A 93 20.02 -3.18 0.57
N SER A 94 19.56 -2.79 1.75
CA SER A 94 18.47 -3.45 2.45
C SER A 94 17.09 -3.04 1.93
N ILE A 95 16.97 -1.90 1.23
CA ILE A 95 15.71 -1.43 0.64
C ILE A 95 15.58 -1.93 -0.81
N PRO A 96 14.73 -2.93 -1.08
CA PRO A 96 14.56 -3.52 -2.42
C PRO A 96 13.78 -2.60 -3.37
N LEU A 97 14.47 -1.64 -4.00
CA LEU A 97 13.91 -0.71 -4.99
C LEU A 97 14.37 -0.99 -6.43
N SER A 98 14.69 -2.24 -6.76
CA SER A 98 14.90 -2.62 -8.16
C SER A 98 13.62 -2.41 -8.97
N ASN A 99 13.77 -2.24 -10.29
CA ASN A 99 12.63 -2.14 -11.22
C ASN A 99 11.58 -3.25 -10.99
N SER A 100 12.04 -4.50 -10.88
CA SER A 100 11.19 -5.66 -10.61
C SER A 100 10.52 -5.61 -9.24
N SER A 101 11.23 -5.12 -8.22
CA SER A 101 10.71 -5.02 -6.86
C SER A 101 9.69 -3.90 -6.71
N VAL A 102 9.85 -2.81 -7.45
CA VAL A 102 8.88 -1.70 -7.52
C VAL A 102 7.64 -2.18 -8.25
N SER A 103 7.80 -2.79 -9.44
CA SER A 103 6.69 -3.35 -10.22
C SER A 103 5.86 -4.33 -9.40
N ARG A 104 6.51 -5.35 -8.82
CA ARG A 104 5.79 -6.40 -8.08
C ARG A 104 4.98 -5.83 -6.91
N ARG A 105 5.50 -4.82 -6.21
CA ARG A 105 4.75 -4.17 -5.13
C ARG A 105 3.55 -3.39 -5.63
N ILE A 106 3.68 -2.75 -6.79
CA ILE A 106 2.56 -2.06 -7.42
C ILE A 106 1.50 -3.08 -7.81
N ASP A 107 1.89 -4.18 -8.44
CA ASP A 107 0.96 -5.27 -8.81
C ASP A 107 0.25 -5.84 -7.57
N GLU A 108 0.99 -6.15 -6.49
CA GLU A 108 0.44 -6.61 -5.22
C GLU A 108 -0.55 -5.60 -4.60
N MET A 109 -0.24 -4.29 -4.64
CA MET A 109 -1.15 -3.24 -4.16
C MET A 109 -2.40 -3.11 -5.03
N VAL A 110 -2.26 -3.25 -6.36
CA VAL A 110 -3.39 -3.23 -7.31
C VAL A 110 -4.32 -4.42 -7.06
N GLU A 111 -3.77 -5.62 -6.92
CA GLU A 111 -4.56 -6.81 -6.61
C GLU A 111 -5.32 -6.67 -5.29
N ASP A 112 -4.73 -6.05 -4.27
CA ASP A 112 -5.39 -5.83 -2.99
C ASP A 112 -6.56 -4.86 -3.13
N VAL A 113 -6.36 -3.72 -3.81
CA VAL A 113 -7.43 -2.76 -4.12
C VAL A 113 -8.55 -3.40 -4.93
N GLU A 114 -8.21 -4.22 -5.93
CA GLU A 114 -9.18 -4.96 -6.74
C GLU A 114 -10.01 -5.92 -5.87
N LYS A 115 -9.36 -6.70 -5.01
CA LYS A 115 -10.05 -7.62 -4.08
C LYS A 115 -10.99 -6.87 -3.14
N GLN A 116 -10.55 -5.75 -2.58
CA GLN A 116 -11.38 -4.91 -1.72
C GLN A 116 -12.59 -4.34 -2.46
N LEU A 117 -12.39 -3.87 -3.70
CA LEU A 117 -13.45 -3.36 -4.54
C LEU A 117 -14.48 -4.45 -4.85
N ILE A 118 -14.03 -5.63 -5.31
CA ILE A 118 -14.91 -6.77 -5.60
C ILE A 118 -15.73 -7.16 -4.36
N ALA A 119 -15.09 -7.28 -3.20
CA ALA A 119 -15.77 -7.61 -1.96
C ALA A 119 -16.86 -6.58 -1.61
N HIS A 120 -16.61 -5.29 -1.87
CA HIS A 120 -17.58 -4.22 -1.64
C HIS A 120 -18.74 -4.23 -2.65
N LEU A 121 -18.44 -4.50 -3.92
CA LEU A 121 -19.43 -4.54 -4.99
C LEU A 121 -20.35 -5.77 -4.89
N GLN A 122 -19.87 -6.89 -4.35
CA GLN A 122 -20.69 -8.10 -4.17
C GLN A 122 -21.83 -7.93 -3.17
N VAL A 123 -21.71 -6.97 -2.23
CA VAL A 123 -22.70 -6.77 -1.16
C VAL A 123 -23.67 -5.61 -1.42
N LYS A 124 -23.47 -4.82 -2.48
CA LYS A 124 -24.27 -3.61 -2.77
C LYS A 124 -24.78 -3.60 -4.20
N GLN A 125 -25.96 -3.03 -4.43
CA GLN A 125 -26.36 -2.65 -5.78
C GLN A 125 -25.65 -1.36 -6.18
N PHE A 126 -25.06 -1.34 -7.37
CA PHE A 126 -24.38 -0.19 -7.93
C PHE A 126 -24.73 -0.07 -9.42
N ALA A 127 -24.60 1.14 -9.96
CA ALA A 127 -24.69 1.41 -11.38
C ALA A 127 -23.31 1.86 -11.86
N LEU A 128 -22.83 1.29 -12.98
CA LEU A 128 -21.62 1.76 -13.65
C LEU A 128 -22.04 2.59 -14.85
N GLN A 129 -21.50 3.80 -14.95
CA GLN A 129 -21.62 4.60 -16.16
C GLN A 129 -20.42 4.28 -17.06
N LEU A 130 -20.71 3.88 -18.30
CA LEU A 130 -19.70 3.64 -19.33
C LEU A 130 -19.62 4.89 -20.19
N ASP A 131 -18.44 5.51 -20.25
CA ASP A 131 -18.16 6.60 -21.19
C ASP A 131 -17.30 6.07 -22.34
N GLU A 132 -17.80 6.22 -23.57
CA GLU A 132 -17.12 5.76 -24.78
C GLU A 132 -16.28 6.91 -25.35
N SER A 133 -14.96 6.80 -25.19
CA SER A 133 -14.02 7.76 -25.76
C SER A 133 -13.57 7.28 -27.15
N THR A 134 -13.89 8.03 -28.20
CA THR A 134 -13.42 7.73 -29.57
C THR A 134 -12.07 8.40 -29.84
N LEU A 135 -10.98 7.64 -29.71
CA LEU A 135 -9.68 8.03 -30.24
C LEU A 135 -9.67 7.77 -31.76
N ARG A 136 -9.61 8.85 -32.54
CA ARG A 136 -9.48 8.80 -34.00
C ARG A 136 -8.03 8.51 -34.35
N ASP A 137 -7.60 7.26 -34.22
CA ASP A 137 -6.49 6.67 -34.97
C ASP A 137 -6.28 5.23 -34.46
N ASN A 138 -7.01 4.31 -35.11
CA ASN A 138 -6.87 2.85 -35.10
C ASN A 138 -6.95 2.06 -33.77
N GLU A 139 -8.05 1.29 -33.71
CA GLU A 139 -8.21 -0.03 -33.08
C GLU A 139 -8.43 -0.11 -31.56
N ALA A 140 -9.63 0.31 -31.14
CA ALA A 140 -10.51 -0.27 -30.11
C ALA A 140 -11.25 0.85 -29.34
N PRO A 141 -12.58 0.76 -29.14
CA PRO A 141 -13.27 1.70 -28.26
C PRO A 141 -12.74 1.53 -26.83
N PHE A 142 -12.21 2.61 -26.26
CA PHE A 142 -11.82 2.65 -24.85
C PHE A 142 -13.08 2.89 -24.02
N ILE A 143 -13.43 1.89 -23.22
CA ILE A 143 -14.50 1.98 -22.24
C ILE A 143 -13.86 2.38 -20.91
N SER A 144 -14.14 3.60 -20.45
CA SER A 144 -13.79 4.01 -19.09
C SER A 144 -15.00 3.83 -18.17
N ILE A 145 -14.76 3.33 -16.97
CA ILE A 145 -15.76 3.23 -15.90
C ILE A 145 -15.57 4.49 -15.04
N CYS A 146 -16.56 5.37 -15.02
CA CYS A 146 -16.55 6.59 -14.20
C CYS A 146 -16.99 6.32 -12.75
#